data_AF-A0A1M6QI92-F1
#
_entry.id   AF-A0A1M6QI92-F1
#
_cell.length_a   1.000
_cell.length_b   1.000
_cell.length_c   1.000
_cell.angle_alpha   90.00
_cell.angle_beta   90.00
_cell.angle_gamma   90.00
#
_symmetry.space_group_name_H-M   'P 1'
#
loop_
_entity.id
_entity.type
_entity.pdbx_description
1 polymer ?
#
loop_
_entity_poly.entity_id
_entity_poly.type
_entity_poly.pdbx_seq_one_letter_code
_entity_poly.pdbx_strand_id
1 'polypeptide(L)'
;MISIELLRIEFNYLKRCAELNLSKNICKSLDESFMILLTDFILPCHYSHDTQNHINAFENIYALLKNSLTEEYYSHLINDTTNIQKFLKKIEFEISKY
;
A
#
# COMPACT_ATOMS: atom_id res chain seq x y z
N MET A 1 9.96 3.83 -13.41
CA MET A 1 8.66 3.42 -13.99
C MET A 1 8.09 2.34 -13.11
N ILE A 2 6.82 2.44 -12.69
CA ILE A 2 6.17 1.44 -11.85
C ILE A 2 5.45 0.46 -12.77
N SER A 3 5.71 -0.84 -12.60
CA SER A 3 4.97 -1.89 -13.31
C SER A 3 3.72 -2.25 -12.51
N ILE A 4 2.54 -2.15 -13.13
CA ILE A 4 1.26 -2.53 -12.52
C ILE A 4 1.24 -4.03 -12.19
N GLU A 5 1.89 -4.86 -13.01
CA GLU A 5 1.96 -6.30 -12.77
C GLU A 5 2.79 -6.62 -11.52
N LEU A 6 3.94 -5.97 -11.34
CA LEU A 6 4.73 -6.12 -10.13
C LEU A 6 3.94 -5.60 -8.92
N LEU A 7 3.31 -4.43 -9.05
CA LEU A 7 2.49 -3.85 -7.98
C LEU A 7 1.38 -4.81 -7.52
N ARG A 8 0.71 -5.49 -8.47
CA ARG A 8 -0.32 -6.51 -8.16
C ARG A 8 0.27 -7.70 -7.39
N ILE A 9 1.44 -8.19 -7.77
CA ILE A 9 2.11 -9.32 -7.12
C ILE A 9 2.48 -8.94 -5.68
N GLU A 10 3.15 -7.80 -5.50
CA GLU A 10 3.53 -7.29 -4.18
C GLU A 10 2.30 -7.03 -3.31
N PHE A 11 1.21 -6.52 -3.90
CA PHE A 11 -0.03 -6.25 -3.18
C PHE A 11 -0.66 -7.53 -2.64
N ASN A 12 -0.73 -8.58 -3.47
CA ASN A 12 -1.22 -9.88 -3.05
C ASN A 12 -0.35 -10.48 -1.93
N TYR A 13 0.96 -10.27 -1.98
CA TYR A 13 1.87 -10.70 -0.93
C TYR A 13 1.62 -9.94 0.38
N LEU A 14 1.57 -8.60 0.34
CA LEU A 14 1.26 -7.76 1.51
C LEU A 14 -0.08 -8.15 2.14
N LYS A 15 -1.12 -8.32 1.31
CA LYS A 15 -2.45 -8.75 1.74
C LYS A 15 -2.38 -10.10 2.43
N ARG A 16 -1.65 -11.07 1.86
CA ARG A 16 -1.51 -12.39 2.48
C ARG A 16 -0.80 -12.31 3.83
N CYS A 17 0.24 -11.50 3.95
CA CYS A 17 0.90 -11.24 5.22
C CYS A 17 -0.06 -10.61 6.24
N ALA A 18 -0.88 -9.64 5.83
CA ALA A 18 -1.91 -9.03 6.67
C ALA A 18 -2.98 -10.04 7.11
N GLU A 19 -3.45 -10.92 6.22
CA GLU A 19 -4.44 -11.95 6.55
C GLU A 19 -3.94 -12.97 7.59
N LEU A 20 -2.64 -13.29 7.55
CA LEU A 20 -2.02 -14.27 8.45
C LEU A 20 -1.71 -13.70 9.83
N ASN A 21 -1.44 -12.39 9.93
CA ASN A 21 -0.91 -11.77 11.15
C ASN A 21 -1.85 -10.74 11.78
N LEU A 22 -2.83 -10.23 11.01
CA LEU A 22 -3.79 -9.21 11.44
C LEU A 22 -5.24 -9.74 11.29
N SER A 23 -6.22 -8.84 11.41
CA SER A 23 -7.64 -9.19 11.28
C SER A 23 -8.15 -9.13 9.83
N LYS A 24 -9.17 -9.95 9.51
CA LYS A 24 -9.80 -9.95 8.17
C LYS A 24 -10.41 -8.59 7.78
N ASN A 25 -10.89 -7.80 8.75
CA ASN A 25 -11.49 -6.50 8.47
C ASN A 25 -10.47 -5.51 7.89
N ILE A 26 -9.23 -5.55 8.37
CA ILE A 26 -8.12 -4.71 7.90
C ILE A 26 -7.77 -5.03 6.44
N CYS A 27 -7.92 -6.29 6.02
CA CYS A 27 -7.62 -6.70 4.65
C CYS A 27 -8.65 -6.14 3.65
N LYS A 28 -9.91 -6.00 4.05
CA LYS A 28 -10.96 -5.42 3.18
C LYS A 28 -10.70 -3.93 2.91
N SER A 29 -10.33 -3.16 3.94
CA SER A 29 -9.99 -1.74 3.76
C SER A 29 -8.74 -1.53 2.89
N LEU A 30 -7.84 -2.52 2.90
CA LEU A 30 -6.63 -2.49 2.06
C LEU A 30 -6.98 -2.66 0.57
N ASP A 31 -7.91 -3.55 0.22
CA ASP A 31 -8.37 -3.74 -1.17
C ASP A 31 -9.00 -2.46 -1.73
N GLU A 32 -9.90 -1.83 -0.96
CA GLU A 32 -10.56 -0.58 -1.34
C GLU A 32 -9.54 0.54 -1.56
N SER A 33 -8.59 0.69 -0.62
CA SER A 33 -7.54 1.70 -0.72
C SER A 33 -6.64 1.47 -1.93
N PHE A 34 -6.27 0.22 -2.23
CA PHE A 34 -5.46 -0.09 -3.40
C PHE A 34 -6.14 0.30 -4.71
N MET A 35 -7.42 -0.02 -4.85
CA MET A 35 -8.18 0.30 -6.07
C MET A 35 -8.31 1.81 -6.29
N ILE A 36 -8.53 2.58 -5.23
CA ILE A 36 -8.63 4.04 -5.31
C ILE A 36 -7.27 4.62 -5.70
N LEU A 37 -6.20 4.24 -5.00
CA LEU A 37 -4.84 4.72 -5.33
C LEU A 37 -4.42 4.34 -6.75
N LEU A 38 -4.77 3.14 -7.22
CA LEU A 38 -4.46 2.72 -8.59
C LEU A 38 -5.22 3.55 -9.62
N THR A 39 -6.48 3.86 -9.35
CA THR A 39 -7.32 4.71 -10.21
C THR A 39 -6.74 6.12 -10.27
N ASP A 40 -6.40 6.70 -9.13
CA ASP A 40 -5.80 8.04 -9.02
C ASP A 40 -4.43 8.11 -9.71
N PHE A 41 -3.63 7.05 -9.61
CA PHE A 41 -2.34 6.95 -10.30
C PHE A 41 -2.49 6.91 -11.83
N ILE A 42 -3.50 6.23 -12.35
CA ILE A 42 -3.78 6.15 -13.79
C ILE A 42 -4.41 7.46 -14.28
N LEU A 43 -5.26 8.09 -13.46
CA LEU A 43 -6.00 9.31 -13.78
C LEU A 43 -5.70 10.41 -12.73
N PRO A 44 -4.60 11.16 -12.86
CA PRO A 44 -4.17 12.15 -11.88
C PRO A 44 -5.18 13.26 -11.56
N CYS A 45 -6.16 13.49 -12.45
CA CYS A 45 -7.26 14.42 -12.20
C CYS A 45 -8.21 13.97 -11.07
N HIS A 46 -8.05 12.75 -10.55
CA HIS A 46 -8.82 12.22 -9.43
C HIS A 46 -8.10 12.31 -8.08
N TYR A 47 -6.86 12.82 -8.03
CA TYR A 47 -6.22 13.10 -6.75
C TYR A 47 -7.11 14.02 -5.92
N SER A 48 -7.49 13.54 -4.75
CA SER A 48 -8.39 14.22 -3.82
C SER A 48 -7.79 14.22 -2.42
N HIS A 49 -8.41 14.98 -1.52
CA HIS A 49 -8.02 14.94 -0.10
C HIS A 49 -8.11 13.51 0.48
N ASP A 50 -9.01 12.68 -0.05
CA ASP A 50 -9.19 11.30 0.39
C ASP A 50 -8.06 10.38 -0.09
N THR A 51 -7.33 10.74 -1.14
CA THR A 51 -6.17 9.95 -1.61
C THR A 51 -5.12 9.80 -0.49
N GLN A 52 -4.90 10.83 0.33
CA GLN A 52 -3.98 10.75 1.47
C GLN A 52 -4.47 9.74 2.53
N ASN A 53 -5.77 9.64 2.77
CA ASN A 53 -6.34 8.67 3.70
C ASN A 53 -6.04 7.23 3.25
N HIS A 54 -6.06 6.98 1.95
CA HIS A 54 -5.70 5.67 1.38
C HIS A 54 -4.20 5.38 1.45
N ILE A 55 -3.33 6.37 1.31
CA ILE A 55 -1.88 6.21 1.58
C ILE A 55 -1.67 5.83 3.04
N ASN A 56 -2.28 6.58 3.96
CA ASN A 56 -2.17 6.34 5.40
C ASN A 56 -2.67 4.94 5.78
N ALA A 57 -3.67 4.40 5.07
CA ALA A 57 -4.14 3.02 5.29
C ALA A 57 -3.03 1.98 5.05
N PHE A 58 -2.21 2.15 4.00
CA PHE A 58 -1.06 1.28 3.75
C PHE A 58 0.02 1.45 4.82
N GLU A 59 0.34 2.69 5.20
CA GLU A 59 1.34 2.94 6.25
C GLU A 59 0.95 2.31 7.58
N ASN A 60 -0.34 2.40 7.94
CA ASN A 60 -0.90 1.76 9.12
C ASN A 60 -0.77 0.23 9.05
N ILE A 61 -1.00 -0.39 7.90
CA ILE A 61 -0.79 -1.83 7.71
C ILE A 61 0.67 -2.21 7.97
N TYR A 62 1.63 -1.46 7.40
CA TYR A 62 3.05 -1.71 7.64
C TYR A 62 3.43 -1.54 9.12
N ALA A 63 2.88 -0.52 9.80
CA ALA A 63 3.11 -0.31 11.22
C ALA A 63 2.56 -1.45 12.08
N LEU A 64 1.35 -1.93 11.77
CA LEU A 64 0.76 -3.09 12.45
C LEU A 64 1.57 -4.36 12.22
N LEU A 65 1.99 -4.61 10.97
CA LEU A 65 2.81 -5.77 10.63
C LEU A 65 4.18 -5.73 11.30
N LYS A 66 4.78 -4.53 11.46
CA LYS A 66 6.03 -4.34 12.21
C LYS A 66 5.90 -4.79 13.66
N ASN A 67 4.74 -4.56 14.27
CA ASN A 67 4.49 -4.95 15.66
C ASN A 67 4.10 -6.43 15.82
N SER A 68 3.60 -7.07 14.76
CA SER A 68 3.19 -8.48 14.79
C SER A 68 4.27 -9.47 14.32
N LEU A 69 5.22 -9.01 13.49
CA LEU A 69 6.27 -9.85 12.89
C LEU A 69 7.59 -9.70 13.65
N THR A 70 8.45 -10.72 13.52
CA THR A 70 9.86 -10.56 13.90
C THR A 70 10.57 -9.60 12.95
N GLU A 71 11.67 -9.00 13.40
CA GLU A 71 12.48 -8.08 12.60
C GLU A 71 12.94 -8.66 11.26
N GLU A 72 13.32 -9.94 11.22
CA GLU A 72 13.73 -10.64 9.99
C GLU A 72 12.58 -10.71 8.97
N TYR A 73 11.44 -11.30 9.35
CA TYR A 73 10.27 -11.38 8.49
C TYR A 73 9.76 -10.00 8.04
N TYR A 74 9.79 -9.00 8.93
CA TYR A 74 9.40 -7.65 8.56
C TYR A 74 10.36 -7.04 7.52
N SER A 75 11.67 -7.27 7.67
CA SER A 75 12.67 -6.81 6.70
C SER A 75 12.45 -7.45 5.32
N HIS A 76 12.12 -8.75 5.28
CA HIS A 76 11.72 -9.41 4.03
C HIS A 76 10.46 -8.80 3.42
N LEU A 77 9.42 -8.56 4.22
CA LEU A 77 8.19 -7.92 3.75
C LEU A 77 8.46 -6.56 3.11
N ILE A 78 9.31 -5.73 3.71
CA ILE A 78 9.67 -4.41 3.17
C ILE A 78 10.39 -4.57 1.82
N ASN A 79 11.36 -5.47 1.72
CA ASN A 79 12.09 -5.72 0.48
C ASN A 79 11.15 -6.20 -0.64
N ASP A 80 10.27 -7.14 -0.32
CA ASP A 80 9.33 -7.75 -1.27
C ASP A 80 8.16 -6.83 -1.66
N THR A 81 7.99 -5.69 -0.99
CA THR A 81 6.94 -4.70 -1.29
C THR A 81 7.49 -3.32 -1.66
N THR A 82 8.72 -3.30 -2.17
CA THR A 82 9.43 -2.05 -2.51
C THR A 82 8.71 -1.22 -3.59
N ASN A 83 8.04 -1.84 -4.57
CA ASN A 83 7.31 -1.09 -5.59
C ASN A 83 6.03 -0.46 -5.04
N ILE A 84 5.36 -1.08 -4.06
CA ILE A 84 4.26 -0.44 -3.31
C ILE A 84 4.77 0.84 -2.65
N GLN A 85 5.90 0.80 -1.95
CA GLN A 85 6.44 2.01 -1.31
C GLN A 85 6.78 3.12 -2.31
N LYS A 86 7.38 2.77 -3.45
CA LYS A 86 7.64 3.73 -4.54
C LYS A 86 6.35 4.31 -5.11
N PHE A 87 5.32 3.49 -5.24
CA PHE A 87 3.99 3.88 -5.72
C PHE A 87 3.33 4.88 -4.77
N LEU A 88 3.29 4.59 -3.47
CA LEU A 88 2.72 5.50 -2.47
C LEU A 88 3.44 6.86 -2.46
N LYS A 89 4.79 6.86 -2.40
CA LYS A 89 5.59 8.09 -2.46
C LYS A 89 5.39 8.88 -3.74
N LYS A 90 5.17 8.19 -4.87
CA LYS A 90 4.91 8.86 -6.15
C LYS A 90 3.56 9.56 -6.12
N ILE A 91 2.52 8.91 -5.59
CA ILE A 91 1.20 9.52 -5.44
C ILE A 91 1.29 10.71 -4.48
N GLU A 92 1.90 10.54 -3.30
CA GLU A 92 2.08 11.61 -2.31
C GLU A 92 2.77 12.84 -2.92
N PHE A 93 3.84 12.62 -3.70
CA PHE A 93 4.52 13.69 -4.43
C PHE A 93 3.61 14.39 -5.43
N GLU A 94 2.78 13.66 -6.17
CA GLU A 94 1.85 14.28 -7.13
C GLU A 94 0.73 15.05 -6.42
N ILE A 95 0.17 14.54 -5.31
CA ILE A 95 -0.83 15.26 -4.50
C ILE A 95 -0.28 16.60 -4.03
N SER A 96 0.99 16.64 -3.56
CA SER A 96 1.60 17.87 -3.03
C SER A 96 1.75 19.01 -4.04
N LYS A 97 1.51 18.76 -5.34
CA LYS A 97 1.55 19.77 -6.40
C LYS A 97 0.21 20.48 -6.61
N TYR A 98 -0.86 19.97 -6.02
CA TYR A 98 -2.22 20.51 -6.08
C TYR A 98 -2.60 21.17 -4.75
#